data_AF-M5IPW4-F1
#
_entry.id   AF-M5IPW4-F1
#
_cell.length_a   1.000
_cell.length_b   1.000
_cell.length_c   1.000
_cell.angle_alpha   90.00
_cell.angle_beta   90.00
_cell.angle_gamma   90.00
#
_symmetry.space_group_name_H-M   'P 1'
#
loop_
_entity.id
_entity.type
_entity.pdbx_description
1 polymer ?
#
loop_
_entity_poly.entity_id
_entity_poly.type
_entity_poly.pdbx_seq_one_letter_code
_entity_poly.pdbx_strand_id
1 'polypeptide(L)'
;MKFKKVLNFLSVFMATFVLSGCAAKAKFDVPQIVNFDKREFEVTSQSGSNLLYISHEKEDYYFTMINSMGTPLARRVLRPNGEFEAVGFLPPNSAYNELFVKILGAIKSNQKEAVIVVNNENFKVRSLDIR
;
A
#
# COMPACT_ATOMS: atom_id res chain seq x y z
N MET A 1 -41.38 -37.02 21.75
CA MET A 1 -40.82 -36.35 20.55
C MET A 1 -40.43 -34.90 20.91
N LYS A 2 -39.46 -34.70 21.82
CA LYS A 2 -38.06 -34.24 21.55
C LYS A 2 -37.86 -32.95 20.73
N PHE A 3 -38.89 -32.12 20.49
CA PHE A 3 -38.73 -30.88 19.70
C PHE A 3 -38.30 -29.62 20.46
N LYS A 4 -38.37 -29.58 21.80
CA LYS A 4 -38.06 -28.35 22.56
C LYS A 4 -36.58 -28.09 22.85
N LYS A 5 -35.69 -29.08 22.67
CA LYS A 5 -34.25 -28.93 22.98
C LYS A 5 -33.40 -28.40 21.82
N VAL A 6 -33.92 -28.41 20.59
CA VAL A 6 -33.13 -28.05 19.38
C VAL A 6 -33.10 -26.53 19.17
N LEU A 7 -34.15 -25.81 19.60
CA LEU A 7 -34.29 -24.38 19.33
C LEU A 7 -33.32 -23.51 20.15
N ASN A 8 -32.93 -23.96 21.35
CA ASN A 8 -32.01 -23.21 22.22
C ASN A 8 -30.53 -23.38 21.83
N PHE A 9 -30.21 -24.41 21.04
CA PHE A 9 -28.83 -24.66 20.57
C PHE A 9 -28.50 -23.88 19.30
N LEU A 10 -29.53 -23.59 18.47
CA LEU A 10 -29.38 -22.81 17.25
C LEU A 10 -29.11 -21.32 17.54
N SER A 11 -29.67 -20.79 18.62
CA SER A 11 -29.49 -19.39 19.02
C SER A 11 -28.07 -19.07 19.50
N VAL A 12 -27.32 -20.05 20.00
CA VAL A 12 -25.94 -19.85 20.47
C VAL A 12 -24.95 -19.86 19.30
N PHE A 13 -25.25 -20.59 18.23
CA PHE A 13 -24.38 -20.68 17.05
C PHE A 13 -24.47 -19.45 16.12
N MET A 14 -25.57 -18.71 16.17
CA MET A 14 -25.77 -17.49 15.36
C MET A 14 -25.06 -16.26 15.96
N ALA A 15 -24.79 -16.26 17.27
CA ALA A 15 -24.21 -15.12 17.98
C ALA A 15 -22.67 -15.01 17.84
N THR A 16 -21.98 -16.08 17.47
CA THR A 16 -20.51 -16.11 17.33
C THR A 16 -20.01 -15.64 15.96
N PHE A 17 -20.89 -15.47 14.96
CA PHE A 17 -20.49 -15.05 13.61
C PHE A 17 -20.44 -13.53 13.41
N VAL A 18 -20.90 -12.73 14.37
CA VAL A 18 -21.01 -11.26 14.22
C VAL A 18 -19.72 -10.52 14.62
N LEU A 19 -18.70 -11.20 15.16
CA LEU A 19 -17.50 -10.57 15.72
C LEU A 19 -16.20 -10.76 14.90
N SER A 20 -16.23 -11.49 13.78
CA SER A 20 -15.05 -11.70 12.92
C SER A 20 -14.87 -10.61 11.84
N GLY A 21 -15.71 -9.58 11.84
CA GLY A 21 -15.74 -8.52 10.82
C GLY A 21 -14.84 -7.31 11.07
N CYS A 22 -13.87 -7.36 11.98
CA CYS A 22 -12.76 -6.40 11.93
C CYS A 22 -11.74 -6.96 10.95
N ALA A 23 -11.87 -6.59 9.67
CA ALA A 23 -10.82 -6.82 8.68
C ALA A 23 -9.54 -6.17 9.21
N ALA A 24 -8.67 -6.97 9.85
CA ALA A 24 -7.39 -6.52 10.33
C ALA A 24 -6.67 -5.90 9.14
N LYS A 25 -6.35 -4.60 9.22
CA LYS A 25 -5.62 -3.92 8.15
C LYS A 25 -4.34 -4.70 7.91
N ALA A 26 -4.12 -5.12 6.67
CA ALA A 26 -2.89 -5.81 6.29
C ALA A 26 -1.70 -4.89 6.61
N LYS A 27 -0.80 -5.37 7.46
CA LYS A 27 0.43 -4.66 7.81
C LYS A 27 1.50 -5.05 6.80
N PHE A 28 2.17 -4.05 6.27
CA PHE A 28 3.29 -4.24 5.35
C PHE A 28 4.60 -4.34 6.14
N ASP A 29 5.52 -5.15 5.64
CA ASP A 29 6.91 -5.10 6.11
C ASP A 29 7.53 -3.77 5.67
N VAL A 30 8.09 -3.03 6.63
CA VAL A 30 8.65 -1.69 6.39
C VAL A 30 10.16 -1.83 6.24
N PRO A 31 10.71 -1.60 5.03
CA PRO A 31 12.15 -1.66 4.84
C PRO A 31 12.83 -0.59 5.68
N GLN A 32 13.84 -0.99 6.45
CA GLN A 32 14.72 -0.07 7.17
C GLN A 32 15.74 0.52 6.17
N ILE A 33 15.52 1.75 5.72
CA ILE A 33 16.38 2.44 4.74
C ILE A 33 16.94 3.69 5.39
N VAL A 34 18.25 3.70 5.66
CA VAL A 34 18.87 4.72 6.53
C VAL A 34 19.29 5.98 5.76
N ASN A 35 19.20 6.00 4.42
CA ASN A 35 19.86 7.03 3.61
C ASN A 35 19.11 7.39 2.31
N PHE A 36 18.03 8.16 2.42
CA PHE A 36 17.61 9.10 1.38
C PHE A 36 16.62 10.11 1.96
N ASP A 37 16.67 11.37 1.50
CA ASP A 37 15.65 12.37 1.87
C ASP A 37 14.47 12.30 0.92
N LYS A 38 14.76 12.24 -0.38
CA LYS A 38 13.78 12.20 -1.46
C LYS A 38 14.32 11.39 -2.62
N ARG A 39 13.43 10.64 -3.29
CA ARG A 39 13.68 10.00 -4.57
C ARG A 39 12.50 10.17 -5.52
N GLU A 40 12.82 10.17 -6.81
CA GLU A 40 11.83 10.33 -7.89
C GLU A 40 11.88 9.14 -8.83
N PHE A 41 10.72 8.65 -9.22
CA PHE A 41 10.58 7.51 -10.12
C PHE A 41 9.57 7.78 -11.22
N GLU A 42 9.90 7.30 -12.41
CA GLU A 42 8.91 7.05 -13.44
C GLU A 42 8.31 5.66 -13.21
N VAL A 43 6.99 5.59 -13.17
CA VAL A 43 6.21 4.36 -13.00
C VAL A 43 5.32 4.19 -14.21
N THR A 44 5.71 3.31 -15.11
CA THR A 44 4.97 3.03 -16.35
C THR A 44 4.16 1.75 -16.20
N SER A 45 2.90 1.82 -16.61
CA SER A 45 1.93 0.71 -16.60
C SER A 45 1.16 0.67 -17.93
N GLN A 46 0.14 -0.18 -18.03
CA GLN A 46 -0.75 -0.17 -19.19
C GLN A 46 -1.55 1.13 -19.30
N SER A 47 -1.85 1.77 -18.17
CA SER A 47 -2.61 3.02 -18.11
C SER A 47 -1.80 4.28 -18.48
N GLY A 48 -0.48 4.13 -18.65
CA GLY A 48 0.43 5.22 -19.00
C GLY A 48 1.61 5.36 -18.02
N SER A 49 2.33 6.47 -18.16
CA SER A 49 3.46 6.83 -17.31
C SER A 49 3.03 7.83 -16.23
N ASN A 50 3.40 7.52 -14.98
CA ASN A 50 3.15 8.32 -13.79
C ASN A 50 4.50 8.71 -13.16
N LEU A 51 4.50 9.84 -12.45
CA LEU A 51 5.61 10.23 -11.58
C LEU A 51 5.30 9.85 -10.15
N LEU A 52 6.27 9.24 -9.47
CA LEU A 52 6.21 8.92 -8.06
C LEU A 52 7.32 9.65 -7.31
N TYR A 53 6.93 10.44 -6.32
CA TYR A 53 7.82 11.03 -5.34
C TYR A 53 7.75 10.24 -4.05
N ILE A 54 8.92 9.87 -3.52
CA ILE A 54 9.05 9.23 -2.22
C ILE A 54 9.97 10.09 -1.37
N SER A 55 9.49 10.53 -0.20
CA SER A 55 10.35 11.13 0.83
C SER A 55 10.38 10.26 2.08
N HIS A 56 11.50 10.30 2.77
CA HIS A 56 11.68 9.62 4.06
C HIS A 56 11.94 10.69 5.12
N GLU A 57 11.01 10.81 6.06
CA GLU A 57 11.09 11.80 7.14
C GLU A 57 10.99 11.07 8.47
N LYS A 58 12.08 11.09 9.26
CA LYS A 58 12.23 10.30 10.48
C LYS A 58 12.13 8.81 10.18
N GLU A 59 10.99 8.19 10.50
CA GLU A 59 10.70 6.76 10.32
C GLU A 59 9.53 6.54 9.34
N ASP A 60 8.96 7.62 8.81
CA ASP A 60 7.79 7.60 7.93
C ASP A 60 8.22 7.72 6.46
N TYR A 61 7.58 6.94 5.58
CA TYR A 61 7.74 7.11 4.13
C TYR A 61 6.51 7.76 3.52
N TYR A 62 6.68 8.89 2.84
CA TYR A 62 5.62 9.61 2.17
C TYR A 62 5.66 9.34 0.66
N PHE A 63 4.51 9.00 0.10
CA PHE A 63 4.35 8.68 -1.32
C PHE A 63 3.39 9.66 -1.95
N THR A 64 3.78 10.24 -3.09
CA THR A 64 2.90 11.04 -3.95
C THR A 64 3.01 10.54 -5.37
N MET A 65 1.95 9.93 -5.89
CA MET A 65 1.85 9.50 -7.28
C MET A 65 0.99 10.49 -8.07
N ILE A 66 1.51 11.01 -9.17
CA ILE A 66 0.82 11.91 -10.08
C ILE A 66 0.85 11.33 -11.50
N ASN A 67 -0.22 11.54 -12.26
CA ASN A 67 -0.23 11.17 -13.67
C ASN A 67 0.43 12.26 -14.54
N SER A 68 0.52 11.98 -15.84
CA SER A 68 1.08 12.91 -16.84
C SER A 68 0.36 14.26 -16.95
N MET A 69 -0.89 14.36 -16.48
CA MET A 69 -1.65 15.62 -16.43
C MET A 69 -1.42 16.41 -15.13
N GLY A 70 -0.59 15.90 -14.22
CA GLY A 70 -0.35 16.49 -12.90
C GLY A 70 -1.44 16.16 -11.86
N THR A 71 -2.42 15.31 -12.20
CA THR A 71 -3.47 14.89 -11.27
C THR A 71 -2.88 13.91 -10.26
N PRO A 72 -3.04 14.16 -8.95
CA PRO A 72 -2.55 13.24 -7.94
C PRO A 72 -3.46 12.02 -7.85
N LEU A 73 -2.89 10.84 -8.08
CA LEU A 73 -3.57 9.55 -8.05
C LEU A 73 -3.61 8.94 -6.65
N ALA A 74 -2.55 9.18 -5.87
CA ALA A 74 -2.45 8.72 -4.49
C ALA A 74 -1.47 9.58 -3.70
N ARG A 75 -1.84 9.86 -2.45
CA ARG A 75 -0.96 10.45 -1.45
C ARG A 75 -1.08 9.69 -0.13
N ARG A 76 -0.02 8.99 0.24
CA ARG A 76 -0.04 7.99 1.32
C ARG A 76 1.19 8.17 2.20
N VAL A 77 1.08 7.82 3.48
CA VAL A 77 2.23 7.66 4.38
C VAL A 77 2.27 6.23 4.89
N LEU A 78 3.41 5.58 4.81
CA LEU A 78 3.68 4.29 5.45
C LEU A 78 4.33 4.58 6.81
N ARG A 79 3.62 4.20 7.87
CA ARG A 79 4.07 4.34 9.25
C ARG A 79 5.00 3.18 9.65
N PRO A 80 5.81 3.33 10.72
CA PRO A 80 6.72 2.28 11.18
C PRO A 80 6.02 0.99 11.62
N ASN A 81 4.73 1.08 11.97
CA ASN A 81 3.91 -0.07 12.34
C ASN A 81 3.41 -0.89 11.13
N GLY A 82 3.80 -0.52 9.91
CA GLY A 82 3.40 -1.19 8.66
C GLY A 82 2.05 -0.75 8.11
N GLU A 83 1.42 0.28 8.69
CA GLU A 83 0.11 0.77 8.23
C GLU A 83 0.26 1.94 7.27
N PHE A 84 -0.59 1.96 6.25
CA PHE A 84 -0.71 3.11 5.37
C PHE A 84 -1.87 4.01 5.76
N GLU A 85 -1.59 5.29 5.92
CA GLU A 85 -2.56 6.35 6.15
C GLU A 85 -2.69 7.24 4.90
N ALA A 86 -3.87 7.82 4.70
CA ALA A 86 -4.07 8.83 3.65
C ALA A 86 -3.50 10.16 4.12
N VAL A 87 -2.91 10.92 3.20
CA VAL A 87 -2.37 12.26 3.49
C VAL A 87 -3.08 13.27 2.61
N GLY A 88 -3.58 14.35 3.22
CA GLY A 88 -4.34 15.40 2.51
C GLY A 88 -5.78 14.99 2.22
N PHE A 89 -6.38 15.59 1.18
CA PHE A 89 -7.80 15.48 0.88
C PHE A 89 -8.16 14.40 -0.14
N LEU A 90 -7.18 13.65 -0.66
CA LEU A 90 -7.49 12.57 -1.59
C LEU A 90 -8.23 11.45 -0.86
N PRO A 91 -9.26 10.85 -1.48
CA PRO A 91 -9.90 9.67 -0.93
C PRO A 91 -8.83 8.58 -0.70
N PRO A 92 -8.96 7.78 0.36
CA PRO A 92 -7.99 6.72 0.64
C PRO A 92 -8.00 5.70 -0.51
N ASN A 93 -6.95 5.74 -1.32
CA ASN A 93 -6.72 4.80 -2.42
C ASN A 93 -5.58 3.85 -2.04
N SER A 94 -5.93 2.59 -1.74
CA SER A 94 -4.98 1.55 -1.36
C SER A 94 -4.40 0.78 -2.55
N ALA A 95 -4.83 1.05 -3.78
CA ALA A 95 -4.45 0.28 -4.97
C ALA A 95 -2.93 0.20 -5.19
N TYR A 96 -2.19 1.23 -4.76
CA TYR A 96 -0.74 1.34 -4.95
C TYR A 96 0.09 0.94 -3.72
N ASN A 97 -0.52 0.57 -2.59
CA ASN A 97 0.22 0.32 -1.34
C ASN A 97 1.30 -0.78 -1.53
N GLU A 98 0.95 -1.90 -2.19
CA GLU A 98 1.90 -2.99 -2.45
C GLU A 98 3.02 -2.54 -3.38
N LEU A 99 2.69 -1.78 -4.43
CA LEU A 99 3.66 -1.20 -5.36
C LEU A 99 4.67 -0.32 -4.61
N PHE A 100 4.19 0.57 -3.74
CA PHE A 100 5.02 1.47 -2.95
C PHE A 100 6.03 0.72 -2.08
N VAL A 101 5.60 -0.32 -1.38
CA VAL A 101 6.50 -1.14 -0.54
C VAL A 101 7.54 -1.88 -1.39
N LYS A 102 7.15 -2.43 -2.54
CA LYS A 102 8.11 -3.08 -3.45
C LYS A 102 9.15 -2.10 -4.02
N ILE A 103 8.76 -0.85 -4.28
CA ILE A 103 9.70 0.20 -4.71
C ILE A 103 10.68 0.56 -3.58
N LEU A 104 10.24 0.61 -2.32
CA LEU A 104 11.18 0.75 -1.19
C LEU A 104 12.19 -0.41 -1.15
N GLY A 105 11.77 -1.64 -1.46
CA GLY A 105 12.69 -2.78 -1.62
C GLY A 105 13.73 -2.57 -2.73
N ALA A 106 13.33 -2.01 -3.87
CA ALA A 106 14.23 -1.64 -4.96
C ALA A 106 15.22 -0.54 -4.53
N ILE A 107 14.75 0.48 -3.79
CA ILE A 107 15.60 1.52 -3.19
C ILE A 107 16.64 0.91 -2.26
N LYS A 108 16.22 0.03 -1.34
CA LYS A 108 17.10 -0.66 -0.40
C LYS A 108 18.18 -1.47 -1.12
N SER A 109 17.83 -2.03 -2.28
CA SER A 109 18.73 -2.83 -3.12
C SER A 109 19.53 -1.99 -4.13
N ASN A 110 19.40 -0.66 -4.06
CA ASN A 110 20.00 0.31 -4.97
C ASN A 110 19.74 0.02 -6.46
N GLN A 111 18.57 -0.52 -6.77
CA GLN A 111 18.16 -0.81 -8.15
C GLN A 111 17.65 0.48 -8.81
N LYS A 112 18.26 0.83 -9.94
CA LYS A 112 17.82 1.99 -10.75
C LYS A 112 16.56 1.69 -11.57
N GLU A 113 16.35 0.43 -11.91
CA GLU A 113 15.20 -0.03 -12.68
C GLU A 113 14.68 -1.34 -12.11
N ALA A 114 13.37 -1.51 -12.11
CA ALA A 114 12.71 -2.74 -11.67
C ALA A 114 11.41 -2.96 -12.45
N VAL A 115 11.07 -4.23 -12.68
CA VAL A 115 9.72 -4.63 -13.11
C VAL A 115 9.01 -5.22 -11.90
N ILE A 116 7.93 -4.56 -11.47
CA ILE A 116 7.19 -4.91 -10.27
C ILE A 116 5.80 -5.37 -10.68
N VAL A 117 5.41 -6.56 -10.23
CA VAL A 117 4.07 -7.11 -10.48
C VAL A 117 3.20 -6.92 -9.24
N VAL A 118 2.04 -6.30 -9.41
CA VAL A 118 1.02 -6.10 -8.36
C VAL A 118 -0.35 -6.33 -8.98
N ASN A 119 -1.20 -7.15 -8.35
CA ASN A 119 -2.55 -7.45 -8.84
C ASN A 119 -2.63 -7.82 -10.34
N ASN A 120 -1.70 -8.66 -10.81
CA ASN A 120 -1.57 -9.07 -12.22
C ASN A 120 -1.24 -7.94 -13.21
N GLU A 121 -0.87 -6.75 -12.73
CA GLU A 121 -0.37 -5.64 -13.54
C GLU A 121 1.15 -5.52 -13.41
N ASN A 122 1.82 -5.27 -14.54
CA ASN A 122 3.27 -5.05 -14.59
C ASN A 122 3.57 -3.56 -14.59
N PHE A 123 4.33 -3.11 -13.59
CA PHE A 123 4.85 -1.76 -13.47
C PHE A 123 6.34 -1.76 -13.81
N LYS A 124 6.73 -0.97 -14.81
CA LYS A 124 8.15 -0.64 -15.02
C LYS A 124 8.46 0.59 -14.18
N VAL A 125 9.40 0.45 -13.26
CA VAL A 125 9.82 1.52 -12.36
C VAL A 125 11.24 1.90 -12.69
N ARG A 126 11.49 3.18 -12.96
CA ARG A 126 12.81 3.73 -13.27
C ARG A 126 13.09 4.92 -12.37
N SER A 127 14.22 4.87 -11.67
CA SER A 127 14.73 6.00 -10.89
C SER A 127 15.05 7.16 -11.82
N LEU A 128 14.52 8.34 -11.50
CA LEU A 128 14.80 9.60 -12.20
C LEU A 128 15.90 10.40 -11.52
N ASP A 129 16.33 10.00 -10.32
CA ASP A 129 17.52 10.57 -9.70
C ASP A 129 18.75 10.35 -10.58
N ILE A 130 19.37 11.46 -10.96
CA ILE A 130 20.56 11.54 -11.83
C ILE A 130 21.86 11.52 -10.99
N ARG A 131 21.76 11.23 -9.69
CA ARG A 131 22.90 11.26 -8.76
C ARG A 131 23.62 9.91 -8.68
#